data_AF-A0A651EM17-F1
#
_entry.id   AF-A0A651EM17-F1
#
_cell.length_a   1.000
_cell.length_b   1.000
_cell.length_c   1.000
_cell.angle_alpha   90.00
_cell.angle_beta   90.00
_cell.angle_gamma   90.00
#
_symmetry.space_group_name_H-M   'P 1'
#
loop_
_entity.id
_entity.type
_entity.pdbx_description
1 polymer ?
#
loop_
_entity_poly.entity_id
_entity_poly.type
_entity_poly.pdbx_seq_one_letter_code
_entity_poly.pdbx_strand_id
1 'polypeptide(L)'
;MLPRTIPLDRSDGFVFPSAAASGERAVTGAFLFEGLDVEALPRKRRTAFGAGCLGVASFGFSTPITAVEATEEDRAEAIETLAAGLVARLGAEEEIAFAASLARDHAPNTLIALHRTVEQGRIREQFRTLRPREAEAPGAIPQSHARAFLILQTDEEPEERVDLLSLGRG
;
A
#
# COMPACT_ATOMS: atom_id res chain seq x y z
N MET A 1 1.32 -29.28 -7.93
CA MET A 1 0.33 -29.20 -6.83
C MET A 1 0.07 -27.76 -6.51
N LEU A 2 -1.19 -27.36 -6.32
CA LEU A 2 -1.58 -26.03 -5.82
C LEU A 2 -2.72 -26.18 -4.80
N PRO A 3 -2.87 -25.24 -3.83
CA PRO A 3 -3.99 -25.25 -2.91
C PRO A 3 -5.31 -24.94 -3.62
N ARG A 4 -6.39 -25.54 -3.12
CA ARG A 4 -7.76 -25.30 -3.56
C ARG A 4 -8.69 -25.18 -2.36
N THR A 5 -9.64 -24.26 -2.42
CA THR A 5 -10.71 -24.16 -1.43
C THR A 5 -11.58 -25.42 -1.50
N ILE A 6 -12.05 -25.89 -0.36
CA ILE A 6 -13.04 -26.97 -0.30
C ILE A 6 -14.42 -26.39 0.00
N PRO A 7 -15.50 -27.02 -0.49
CA PRO A 7 -16.83 -26.72 0.00
C PRO A 7 -16.91 -27.14 1.47
N LEU A 8 -16.89 -26.18 2.38
CA LEU A 8 -17.31 -26.39 3.75
C LEU A 8 -18.83 -26.29 3.85
N ASP A 9 -19.40 -26.88 4.90
CA ASP A 9 -20.83 -26.81 5.14
C ASP A 9 -21.33 -25.36 5.30
N ARG A 10 -22.65 -25.17 5.35
CA ARG A 10 -23.32 -23.84 5.34
C ARG A 10 -22.86 -22.86 6.42
N SER A 11 -22.05 -23.25 7.41
CA SER A 11 -21.67 -22.41 8.55
C SER A 11 -20.63 -21.30 8.25
N ASP A 12 -19.89 -21.34 7.13
CA ASP A 12 -18.78 -20.41 6.87
C ASP A 12 -19.18 -18.97 6.50
N GLY A 13 -20.41 -18.74 6.01
CA GLY A 13 -20.93 -17.38 5.77
C GLY A 13 -20.92 -16.50 7.04
N PHE A 14 -20.85 -17.12 8.22
CA PHE A 14 -20.80 -16.44 9.50
C PHE A 14 -19.38 -16.15 10.01
N VAL A 15 -18.33 -16.76 9.44
CA VAL A 15 -16.98 -16.73 10.00
C VAL A 15 -16.11 -15.63 9.37
N PHE A 16 -16.24 -15.40 8.07
CA PHE A 16 -15.40 -14.46 7.32
C PHE A 16 -16.15 -13.22 6.81
N PRO A 17 -15.44 -12.11 6.50
CA PRO A 17 -16.04 -10.91 5.92
C PRO A 17 -16.60 -11.15 4.51
N SER A 18 -15.89 -11.96 3.72
CA SER A 18 -16.27 -12.46 2.40
C SER A 18 -15.78 -13.90 2.29
N ALA A 19 -16.63 -14.81 1.83
CA ALA A 19 -16.31 -16.23 1.71
C ALA A 19 -15.74 -16.54 0.32
N ALA A 20 -14.72 -17.39 0.27
CA ALA A 20 -14.17 -17.88 -0.99
C ALA A 20 -15.16 -18.84 -1.68
N ALA A 21 -15.17 -18.86 -3.01
CA ALA A 21 -15.94 -19.84 -3.77
C ALA A 21 -15.33 -21.24 -3.58
N SER A 22 -16.16 -22.28 -3.52
CA SER A 22 -15.69 -23.66 -3.42
C SER A 22 -14.96 -24.09 -4.70
N GLY A 23 -13.79 -24.71 -4.56
CA GLY A 23 -13.02 -25.24 -5.68
C GLY A 23 -12.16 -24.20 -6.42
N GLU A 24 -12.02 -22.97 -5.92
CA GLU A 24 -11.08 -22.02 -6.51
C GLU A 24 -9.65 -22.23 -6.00
N ARG A 25 -8.65 -21.76 -6.77
CA ARG A 25 -7.25 -21.78 -6.33
C ARG A 25 -7.09 -20.89 -5.11
N ALA A 26 -6.25 -21.32 -4.15
CA ALA A 26 -6.06 -20.59 -2.91
C ALA A 26 -4.57 -20.29 -2.64
N VAL A 27 -4.35 -19.18 -1.93
CA VAL A 27 -3.04 -18.75 -1.41
C VAL A 27 -3.16 -18.39 0.07
N THR A 28 -2.04 -18.16 0.76
CA THR A 28 -2.08 -17.79 2.19
C THR A 28 -2.70 -16.42 2.45
N GLY A 29 -2.60 -15.48 1.50
CA GLY A 29 -3.25 -14.17 1.60
C GLY A 29 -2.68 -13.22 2.65
N ALA A 30 -1.54 -13.54 3.27
CA ALA A 30 -0.96 -12.78 4.37
C ALA A 30 -0.71 -11.30 4.05
N PHE A 31 -0.42 -10.98 2.79
CA PHE A 31 -0.22 -9.61 2.31
C PHE A 31 -1.44 -8.69 2.53
N LEU A 32 -2.65 -9.24 2.70
CA LEU A 32 -3.86 -8.45 3.02
C LEU A 32 -3.89 -7.93 4.47
N PHE A 33 -2.97 -8.38 5.32
CA PHE A 33 -2.88 -8.00 6.72
C PHE A 33 -1.61 -7.22 7.05
N GLU A 34 -0.75 -6.99 6.07
CA GLU A 34 0.50 -6.25 6.25
C GLU A 34 0.21 -4.82 6.74
N GLY A 35 0.91 -4.39 7.79
CA GLY A 35 0.74 -3.06 8.39
C GLY A 35 -0.54 -2.84 9.21
N LEU A 36 -1.40 -3.86 9.37
CA LEU A 36 -2.62 -3.76 10.20
C LEU A 36 -2.32 -4.07 11.68
N ASP A 37 -3.02 -3.38 12.57
CA ASP A 37 -3.08 -3.77 13.99
C ASP A 37 -4.12 -4.89 14.17
N VAL A 38 -3.65 -6.11 14.40
CA VAL A 38 -4.47 -7.32 14.53
C VAL A 38 -5.44 -7.24 15.72
N GLU A 39 -5.04 -6.56 16.80
CA GLU A 39 -5.87 -6.42 17.99
C GLU A 39 -7.05 -5.47 17.73
N ALA A 40 -6.86 -4.47 16.86
CA ALA A 40 -7.91 -3.55 16.43
C ALA A 40 -8.86 -4.13 15.36
N LEU A 41 -8.56 -5.31 14.78
CA LEU A 41 -9.40 -5.88 13.72
C LEU A 41 -10.78 -6.34 14.23
N PRO A 42 -11.85 -6.14 13.43
CA PRO A 42 -13.15 -6.76 13.70
C PRO A 42 -13.03 -8.29 13.81
N ARG A 43 -13.87 -8.91 14.65
CA ARG A 43 -13.83 -10.36 14.96
C ARG A 43 -13.67 -11.25 13.71
N LYS A 44 -14.49 -11.05 12.68
CA LYS A 44 -14.42 -11.84 11.42
C LYS A 44 -13.09 -11.67 10.68
N ARG A 45 -12.50 -10.47 10.69
CA ARG A 45 -11.18 -10.22 10.09
C ARG A 45 -10.05 -10.82 10.93
N ARG A 46 -10.17 -10.82 12.25
CA ARG A 46 -9.20 -11.51 13.13
C ARG A 46 -9.23 -13.02 12.92
N THR A 47 -10.41 -13.61 12.71
CA THR A 47 -10.52 -15.02 12.32
C THR A 47 -9.87 -15.29 10.96
N ALA A 48 -10.09 -14.39 9.98
CA ALA A 48 -9.43 -14.47 8.68
C ALA A 48 -7.90 -14.41 8.80
N PHE A 49 -7.37 -13.52 9.64
CA PHE A 49 -5.94 -13.43 9.94
C PHE A 49 -5.37 -14.71 10.56
N GLY A 50 -6.08 -15.27 11.55
CA GLY A 50 -5.57 -16.43 12.30
C GLY A 50 -5.65 -17.76 11.55
N ALA A 51 -6.62 -17.94 10.66
CA ALA A 51 -6.93 -19.26 10.09
C ALA A 51 -7.40 -19.26 8.62
N GLY A 52 -7.58 -18.10 7.99
CA GLY A 52 -8.13 -17.99 6.64
C GLY A 52 -7.07 -18.11 5.55
N CYS A 53 -7.39 -18.86 4.48
CA CYS A 53 -6.67 -18.81 3.21
C CYS A 53 -7.48 -18.01 2.19
N LEU A 54 -6.81 -17.30 1.30
CA LEU A 54 -7.42 -16.44 0.29
C LEU A 54 -7.73 -17.21 -0.99
N GLY A 55 -8.99 -17.19 -1.42
CA GLY A 55 -9.40 -17.62 -2.76
C GLY A 55 -8.97 -16.62 -3.82
N VAL A 56 -8.32 -17.09 -4.87
CA VAL A 56 -7.67 -16.26 -5.89
C VAL A 56 -8.68 -15.48 -6.75
N ALA A 57 -9.79 -16.10 -7.15
CA ALA A 57 -10.76 -15.45 -8.03
C ALA A 57 -11.72 -14.54 -7.24
N SER A 58 -12.16 -14.98 -6.07
CA SER A 58 -13.12 -14.23 -5.24
C SER A 58 -12.48 -13.17 -4.34
N PHE A 59 -11.19 -13.31 -4.02
CA PHE A 59 -10.55 -12.59 -2.91
C PHE A 59 -11.28 -12.76 -1.55
N GLY A 60 -12.05 -13.84 -1.40
CA GLY A 60 -12.69 -14.26 -0.16
C GLY A 60 -11.81 -15.21 0.66
N PHE A 61 -12.18 -15.45 1.92
CA PHE A 61 -11.47 -16.38 2.79
C PHE A 61 -12.18 -17.73 2.89
N SER A 62 -11.40 -18.80 3.01
CA SER A 62 -11.86 -20.17 3.28
C SER A 62 -10.88 -20.89 4.19
N THR A 63 -11.40 -21.80 5.02
CA THR A 63 -10.58 -22.73 5.79
C THR A 63 -11.37 -24.00 6.11
N PRO A 64 -10.80 -25.22 5.89
CA PRO A 64 -9.44 -25.47 5.42
C PRO A 64 -9.32 -25.44 3.88
N ILE A 65 -8.09 -25.59 3.38
CA ILE A 65 -7.74 -25.77 1.95
C ILE A 65 -7.15 -27.16 1.74
N THR A 66 -7.23 -27.69 0.52
CA THR A 66 -6.63 -28.98 0.15
C THR A 66 -5.58 -28.81 -0.94
N ALA A 67 -4.55 -29.67 -0.94
CA ALA A 67 -3.56 -29.71 -2.01
C ALA A 67 -4.08 -30.60 -3.16
N VAL A 68 -4.13 -30.05 -4.37
CA VAL A 68 -4.57 -30.79 -5.57
C VAL A 68 -3.52 -30.69 -6.67
N GLU A 69 -3.58 -31.61 -7.62
CA GLU A 69 -2.83 -31.49 -8.86
C GLU A 69 -3.19 -30.19 -9.59
N ALA A 70 -2.19 -29.66 -10.28
CA ALA A 70 -2.30 -28.44 -11.05
C ALA A 70 -1.34 -28.55 -12.22
N THR A 71 -1.83 -28.24 -13.42
CA THR A 71 -1.01 -28.10 -14.61
C THR A 71 -0.25 -26.77 -14.59
N GLU A 72 0.61 -26.52 -15.58
CA GLU A 72 1.24 -25.20 -15.69
C GLU A 72 0.23 -24.13 -16.12
N GLU A 73 -0.78 -24.49 -16.91
CA GLU A 73 -1.88 -23.60 -17.29
C GLU A 73 -2.69 -23.19 -16.06
N ASP A 74 -3.03 -24.13 -15.17
CA ASP A 74 -3.69 -23.83 -13.89
C ASP A 74 -2.89 -22.84 -13.04
N ARG A 75 -1.57 -22.97 -13.06
CA ARG A 75 -0.66 -22.09 -12.32
C ARG A 75 -0.60 -20.71 -12.95
N ALA A 76 -0.50 -20.63 -14.27
CA ALA A 76 -0.49 -19.37 -15.01
C ALA A 76 -1.79 -18.60 -14.80
N GLU A 77 -2.95 -19.26 -14.91
CA GLU A 77 -4.26 -18.65 -14.68
C GLU A 77 -4.39 -18.10 -13.25
N ALA A 78 -3.93 -18.86 -12.25
CA ALA A 78 -3.93 -18.40 -10.86
C ALA A 78 -3.05 -17.16 -10.64
N ILE A 79 -1.89 -17.09 -11.30
CA ILE A 79 -0.99 -15.93 -11.25
C ILE A 79 -1.66 -14.70 -11.89
N GLU A 80 -2.20 -14.85 -13.10
CA GLU A 80 -2.86 -13.76 -13.81
C GLU A 80 -4.06 -13.21 -13.04
N THR A 81 -4.91 -14.11 -12.53
CA THR A 81 -6.09 -13.74 -11.74
C THR A 81 -5.69 -13.03 -10.44
N LEU A 82 -4.70 -13.56 -9.72
CA LEU A 82 -4.21 -12.92 -8.49
C LEU A 82 -3.60 -11.55 -8.78
N ALA A 83 -2.80 -11.42 -9.84
CA ALA A 83 -2.18 -10.16 -10.24
C ALA A 83 -3.24 -9.12 -10.61
N ALA A 84 -4.26 -9.49 -11.39
CA ALA A 84 -5.36 -8.60 -11.74
C ALA A 84 -6.11 -8.12 -10.49
N GLY A 85 -6.42 -9.02 -9.55
CA GLY A 85 -7.09 -8.65 -8.31
C GLY A 85 -6.23 -7.79 -7.38
N LEU A 86 -4.91 -7.99 -7.37
CA LEU A 86 -3.97 -7.09 -6.68
C LEU A 86 -3.99 -5.69 -7.30
N VAL A 87 -3.84 -5.56 -8.62
CA VAL A 87 -3.88 -4.27 -9.31
C VAL A 87 -5.20 -3.53 -9.05
N ALA A 88 -6.33 -4.25 -9.09
CA ALA A 88 -7.64 -3.67 -8.84
C ALA A 88 -7.83 -3.17 -7.39
N ARG A 89 -7.04 -3.66 -6.42
CA ARG A 89 -7.18 -3.33 -4.99
C ARG A 89 -6.02 -2.52 -4.42
N LEU A 90 -4.88 -2.46 -5.10
CA LEU A 90 -3.74 -1.63 -4.72
C LEU A 90 -3.93 -0.14 -5.09
N GLY A 91 -5.12 0.23 -5.59
CA GLY A 91 -5.55 1.62 -5.70
C GLY A 91 -4.70 2.47 -6.63
N ALA A 92 -4.48 2.00 -7.87
CA ALA A 92 -3.65 2.74 -8.84
C ALA A 92 -4.23 4.14 -9.13
N GLU A 93 -5.56 4.29 -9.14
CA GLU A 93 -6.20 5.60 -9.31
C GLU A 93 -5.91 6.51 -8.12
N GLU A 94 -6.00 6.01 -6.89
CA GLU A 94 -5.70 6.74 -5.67
C GLU A 94 -4.22 7.16 -5.61
N GLU A 95 -3.30 6.26 -5.97
CA GLU A 95 -1.87 6.56 -6.03
C GLU A 95 -1.55 7.62 -7.08
N ILE A 96 -2.15 7.52 -8.28
CA ILE A 96 -2.01 8.54 -9.33
C ILE A 96 -2.64 9.86 -8.90
N ALA A 97 -3.80 9.84 -8.23
CA ALA A 97 -4.44 11.04 -7.70
C ALA A 97 -3.58 11.70 -6.62
N PHE A 98 -2.95 10.92 -5.74
CA PHE A 98 -1.98 11.42 -4.75
C PHE A 98 -0.75 12.02 -5.42
N ALA A 99 -0.12 11.32 -6.38
CA ALA A 99 1.00 11.85 -7.14
C ALA A 99 0.64 13.15 -7.89
N ALA A 100 -0.56 13.21 -8.47
CA ALA A 100 -1.07 14.43 -9.10
C ALA A 100 -1.29 15.56 -8.08
N SER A 101 -1.71 15.23 -6.85
CA SER A 101 -1.84 16.21 -5.76
C SER A 101 -0.50 16.84 -5.37
N LEU A 102 0.60 16.07 -5.39
CA LEU A 102 1.95 16.59 -5.14
C LEU A 102 2.39 17.60 -6.20
N ALA A 103 1.89 17.49 -7.44
CA ALA A 103 2.29 18.35 -8.55
C ALA A 103 1.33 19.53 -8.81
N ARG A 104 0.12 19.51 -8.23
CA ARG A 104 -1.00 20.40 -8.58
C ARG A 104 -0.64 21.88 -8.52
N ASP A 105 0.10 22.28 -7.49
CA ASP A 105 0.42 23.68 -7.19
C ASP A 105 1.83 24.08 -7.65
N HIS A 106 2.41 23.33 -8.60
CA HIS A 106 3.77 23.52 -9.06
C HIS A 106 3.85 23.77 -10.57
N ALA A 107 4.76 24.66 -10.97
CA ALA A 107 5.02 24.93 -12.38
C ALA A 107 5.64 23.70 -13.07
N PRO A 108 5.44 23.51 -14.39
CA PRO A 108 6.12 22.46 -15.14
C PRO A 108 7.64 22.48 -14.91
N ASN A 109 8.25 21.31 -14.79
CA ASN A 109 9.67 21.10 -14.47
C ASN A 109 10.09 21.48 -13.03
N THR A 110 9.13 21.72 -12.11
CA THR A 110 9.45 21.79 -10.68
C THR A 110 9.98 20.44 -10.20
N LEU A 111 11.13 20.46 -9.54
CA LEU A 111 11.73 19.26 -8.95
C LEU A 111 11.13 19.04 -7.56
N ILE A 112 10.61 17.84 -7.32
CA ILE A 112 10.09 17.42 -6.02
C ILE A 112 10.98 16.29 -5.49
N ALA A 113 11.52 16.45 -4.29
CA ALA A 113 12.32 15.46 -3.61
C ALA A 113 11.49 14.75 -2.53
N LEU A 114 11.63 13.43 -2.47
CA LEU A 114 11.05 12.58 -1.44
C LEU A 114 12.12 12.14 -0.45
N HIS A 115 11.85 12.31 0.84
CA HIS A 115 12.61 11.74 1.94
C HIS A 115 11.74 10.75 2.71
N ARG A 116 12.27 9.56 2.99
CA ARG A 116 11.57 8.50 3.73
C ARG A 116 12.34 8.14 4.99
N THR A 117 11.59 7.93 6.07
CA THR A 117 12.09 7.40 7.34
C THR A 117 11.19 6.26 7.79
N VAL A 118 11.71 5.36 8.63
CA VAL A 118 10.90 4.34 9.29
C VAL A 118 10.81 4.69 10.77
N GLU A 119 9.59 5.01 11.23
CA GLU A 119 9.29 5.36 12.62
C GLU A 119 8.25 4.37 13.15
N GLN A 120 8.55 3.67 14.24
CA GLN A 120 7.66 2.65 14.83
C GLN A 120 7.17 1.59 13.82
N GLY A 121 8.04 1.19 12.89
CA GLY A 121 7.72 0.20 11.85
C GLY A 121 6.84 0.75 10.72
N ARG A 122 6.54 2.05 10.70
CA ARG A 122 5.76 2.71 9.63
C ARG A 122 6.66 3.59 8.78
N ILE A 123 6.37 3.65 7.47
CA ILE A 123 7.04 4.56 6.55
C ILE A 123 6.46 5.96 6.77
N ARG A 124 7.33 6.92 7.07
CA ARG A 124 7.01 8.36 7.09
C ARG A 124 7.68 9.02 5.90
N GLU A 125 6.86 9.60 5.02
CA GLU A 125 7.27 10.27 3.80
C GLU A 125 7.20 11.80 3.96
N GLN A 126 8.19 12.50 3.43
CA GLN A 126 8.24 13.96 3.38
C GLN A 126 8.60 14.40 1.97
N PHE A 127 7.80 15.31 1.41
CA PHE A 127 7.99 15.86 0.07
C PHE A 127 8.41 17.33 0.18
N ARG A 128 9.38 17.74 -0.64
CA ARG A 128 9.83 19.15 -0.70
C ARG A 128 10.20 19.53 -2.12
N THR A 129 9.93 20.77 -2.51
CA THR A 129 10.38 21.30 -3.81
C THR A 129 11.85 21.71 -3.75
N LEU A 130 12.56 21.53 -4.86
CA LEU A 130 13.94 21.99 -5.00
C LEU A 130 13.97 23.16 -5.99
N ARG A 131 14.63 24.25 -5.60
CA ARG A 131 14.93 25.37 -6.51
C ARG A 131 16.34 25.19 -7.08
N PRO A 132 16.53 25.32 -8.40
CA PRO A 132 17.86 25.42 -8.97
C PRO A 132 18.61 26.58 -8.33
N ARG A 133 19.90 26.39 -8.01
CA ARG A 133 20.76 27.50 -7.66
C ARG A 133 20.83 28.45 -8.87
N GLU A 134 20.62 29.75 -8.69
CA GLU A 134 20.96 30.71 -9.73
C GLU A 134 22.43 30.46 -10.10
N ALA A 135 22.66 30.07 -11.35
CA ALA A 135 24.01 29.84 -11.84
C ALA A 135 24.73 31.19 -11.82
N GLU A 136 25.63 31.38 -10.87
CA GLU A 136 26.63 32.44 -10.97
C GLU A 136 27.50 32.12 -12.20
N ALA A 137 27.36 32.98 -13.20
CA ALA A 137 28.11 33.11 -14.45
C ALA A 137 27.70 32.23 -15.66
N PRO A 138 27.61 32.85 -16.86
CA PRO A 138 27.37 32.13 -18.12
C PRO A 138 28.59 31.27 -18.49
N GLY A 139 28.38 29.97 -18.64
CA GLY A 139 29.38 29.03 -19.20
C GLY A 139 29.76 27.82 -18.34
N ALA A 140 29.24 27.69 -17.11
CA ALA A 140 29.51 26.52 -16.29
C ALA A 140 28.60 25.33 -16.68
N ILE A 141 29.20 24.22 -17.14
CA ILE A 141 28.50 22.94 -17.33
C ILE A 141 28.38 22.26 -15.96
N PRO A 142 27.17 22.01 -15.41
CA PRO A 142 27.03 21.33 -14.13
C PRO A 142 27.34 19.84 -14.28
N GLN A 143 28.62 19.47 -14.11
CA GLN A 143 29.06 18.08 -14.02
C GLN A 143 28.76 17.53 -12.63
N SER A 144 27.49 17.17 -12.40
CA SER A 144 27.00 16.13 -11.47
C SER A 144 25.59 16.47 -10.99
N HIS A 145 24.62 15.61 -11.34
CA HIS A 145 23.23 15.74 -10.89
C HIS A 145 23.07 15.70 -9.36
N ALA A 146 24.11 15.31 -8.61
CA ALA A 146 24.09 15.20 -7.16
C ALA A 146 24.59 16.44 -6.39
N ARG A 147 25.29 17.40 -7.02
CA ARG A 147 25.89 18.56 -6.32
C ARG A 147 25.24 19.91 -6.63
N ALA A 148 24.28 19.98 -7.55
CA ALA A 148 23.62 21.24 -7.93
C ALA A 148 22.47 21.66 -6.99
N PHE A 149 22.06 20.80 -6.05
CA PHE A 149 20.92 21.06 -5.18
C PHE A 149 21.39 21.25 -3.74
N LEU A 150 21.43 22.50 -3.29
CA LEU A 150 21.41 22.78 -1.86
C LEU A 150 19.97 22.54 -1.39
N ILE A 151 19.79 21.72 -0.35
CA ILE A 151 18.53 21.65 0.39
C ILE A 151 18.35 23.02 1.04
N LEU A 152 17.65 23.93 0.38
CA LEU A 152 17.17 25.14 1.02
C LEU A 152 15.92 24.74 1.80
N GLN A 153 16.00 24.73 3.13
CA GLN A 153 14.80 24.94 3.94
C GLN A 153 14.30 26.33 3.56
N THR A 154 13.17 26.40 2.87
CA THR A 154 12.39 27.63 2.87
C THR A 154 11.67 27.69 4.20
N ASP A 155 11.88 28.77 4.95
CA ASP A 155 11.16 29.13 6.17
C ASP A 155 9.70 29.51 5.86
N GLU A 156 8.96 28.64 5.16
CA GLU A 156 7.52 28.60 5.38
C GLU A 156 7.31 27.75 6.62
N GLU A 157 7.22 28.45 7.75
CA GLU A 157 6.70 27.92 9.01
C GLU A 157 5.47 27.03 8.70
N PRO A 158 5.37 25.82 9.27
CA PRO A 158 4.08 25.17 9.31
C PRO A 158 3.17 26.08 10.14
N GLU A 159 2.26 26.80 9.48
CA GLU A 159 1.18 27.47 10.18
C GLU A 159 0.44 26.42 11.02
N GLU A 160 0.48 26.69 12.32
CA GLU A 160 -0.33 26.11 13.39
C GLU A 160 0.31 24.99 14.23
N ARG A 161 1.13 25.42 15.20
CA ARG A 161 1.42 24.66 16.41
C ARG A 161 0.28 24.90 17.41
N VAL A 162 -0.73 24.03 17.42
CA VAL A 162 -1.78 24.06 18.44
C VAL A 162 -1.21 23.57 19.78
N ASP A 163 -1.15 24.46 20.77
CA ASP A 163 -0.81 24.11 22.15
C ASP A 163 -2.04 23.56 22.90
N LEU A 164 -2.19 22.24 22.88
CA LEU A 164 -3.27 21.52 23.57
C LEU A 164 -3.24 21.61 25.11
N LEU A 165 -2.19 22.20 25.71
CA LEU A 165 -2.14 22.42 27.17
C LEU A 165 -2.82 23.74 27.60
N SER A 166 -3.25 24.57 26.64
CA SER A 166 -4.02 25.78 26.90
C SER A 166 -5.55 25.58 26.88
N LEU A 167 -6.05 24.43 26.41
CA LEU A 167 -7.48 24.09 26.42
C LEU A 167 -7.99 23.43 27.73
N GLY A 168 -7.16 23.41 28.78
CA GLY A 168 -7.45 22.72 30.03
C GLY A 168 -7.68 23.59 31.27
N ARG A 169 -7.79 24.92 31.15
CA ARG A 169 -8.20 25.81 32.26
C ARG A 169 -9.00 27.01 31.74
N GLY A 170 -10.31 26.88 31.83
CA GLY A 170 -11.33 27.90 31.64
C GLY A 170 -12.68 27.32 32.00
#